data_AF-A0A1H6FB37-F1
#
_entry.id   AF-A0A1H6FB37-F1
#
_cell.length_a   1.000
_cell.length_b   1.000
_cell.length_c   1.000
_cell.angle_alpha   90.00
_cell.angle_beta   90.00
_cell.angle_gamma   90.00
#
_symmetry.space_group_name_H-M   'P 1'
#
loop_
_entity.id
_entity.type
_entity.pdbx_description
1 polymer ?
#
loop_
_entity_poly.entity_id
_entity_poly.type
_entity_poly.pdbx_seq_one_letter_code
_entity_poly.pdbx_strand_id
1 'polypeptide(L)'
;MKKNYGIDDYNDFNVLKTPWLLLLITIYLAKYPLLLMVPYIPRVDIGHLETFFSQNITIYNLLSSIPAILLLLVMTAKRKPKAGERARWIWQHGKILLLVSVAIEISTILISILIGFFKLNEVVLIFIYLDFVIVFFLLKSRYIVDLFNSFPD
;
A
#
# COMPACT_ATOMS: atom_id res chain seq x y z
N MET A 1 -0.59 -6.41 27.30
CA MET A 1 -0.58 -7.88 27.14
C MET A 1 0.26 -8.23 25.93
N LYS A 2 1.50 -8.71 26.14
CA LYS A 2 2.32 -9.35 25.10
C LYS A 2 1.56 -10.58 24.63
N LYS A 3 1.20 -10.64 23.35
CA LYS A 3 0.68 -11.86 22.73
C LYS A 3 1.91 -12.73 22.46
N ASN A 4 1.90 -13.97 22.95
CA ASN A 4 2.94 -14.94 22.62
C ASN A 4 2.69 -15.37 21.17
N TYR A 5 3.42 -14.77 20.23
CA TYR A 5 3.45 -15.22 18.83
C TYR A 5 4.00 -16.65 18.79
N GLY A 6 3.45 -17.49 17.91
CA GLY A 6 3.96 -18.85 17.74
C GLY A 6 5.34 -18.83 17.10
N ILE A 7 6.13 -19.89 17.29
CA ILE A 7 7.43 -20.02 16.61
C ILE A 7 7.26 -19.95 15.08
N ASP A 8 6.12 -20.42 14.57
CA ASP A 8 5.76 -20.39 13.14
C ASP A 8 5.52 -18.97 12.58
N ASP A 9 5.26 -17.97 13.43
CA ASP A 9 5.03 -16.58 13.00
C ASP A 9 6.34 -15.87 12.63
N TYR A 10 7.50 -16.47 12.94
CA TYR A 10 8.82 -15.92 12.66
C TYR A 10 9.40 -16.47 11.36
N ASN A 11 10.19 -15.64 10.68
CA ASN A 11 10.96 -16.02 9.50
C ASN A 11 12.33 -16.63 9.88
N ASP A 12 13.10 -17.06 8.89
CA ASP A 12 14.44 -17.65 9.06
C ASP A 12 15.45 -16.72 9.75
N PHE A 13 15.13 -15.43 9.89
CA PHE A 13 15.94 -14.42 10.57
C PHE A 13 15.38 -14.03 11.95
N ASN A 14 14.46 -14.81 12.51
CA ASN A 14 13.81 -14.57 13.80
C ASN A 14 13.02 -13.25 13.87
N VAL A 15 12.42 -12.85 12.74
CA VAL A 15 11.60 -11.64 12.60
C VAL A 15 10.19 -12.02 12.17
N LEU A 16 9.17 -11.30 12.63
CA LEU A 16 7.76 -11.58 12.29
C LEU A 16 7.55 -11.65 10.78
N LYS A 17 6.87 -12.67 10.28
CA LYS A 17 6.56 -12.84 8.85
C LYS A 17 5.65 -11.72 8.35
N THR A 18 5.88 -11.31 7.11
CA THR A 18 5.00 -10.33 6.46
C THR A 18 3.67 -11.03 6.14
N PRO A 19 2.53 -10.58 6.67
CA PRO A 19 1.26 -11.21 6.41
C PRO A 19 0.85 -10.90 4.97
N TRP A 20 0.25 -11.87 4.28
CA TRP A 20 -0.22 -11.71 2.90
C TRP A 20 -1.14 -10.49 2.73
N LEU A 21 -1.96 -10.20 3.74
CA LEU A 21 -2.86 -9.05 3.74
C LEU A 21 -2.10 -7.72 3.64
N LEU A 22 -0.99 -7.57 4.35
CA LEU A 22 -0.19 -6.34 4.27
C LEU A 22 0.47 -6.20 2.88
N LEU A 23 0.88 -7.33 2.27
CA LEU A 23 1.38 -7.33 0.90
C LEU A 23 0.30 -6.86 -0.08
N LEU A 24 -0.92 -7.38 0.03
CA LEU A 24 -2.04 -6.94 -0.80
C LEU A 24 -2.39 -5.48 -0.61
N ILE A 25 -2.40 -5.00 0.64
CA ILE A 25 -2.62 -3.57 0.93
C ILE A 25 -1.55 -2.72 0.25
N THR A 26 -0.30 -3.14 0.33
CA THR A 26 0.82 -2.40 -0.29
C THR A 26 0.70 -2.39 -1.81
N ILE A 27 0.33 -3.52 -2.42
CA ILE A 27 0.08 -3.61 -3.88
C ILE A 27 -1.11 -2.74 -4.28
N TYR A 28 -2.20 -2.78 -3.51
CA TYR A 28 -3.37 -1.95 -3.75
C TYR A 28 -3.03 -0.45 -3.70
N LEU A 29 -2.21 -0.01 -2.75
CA LEU A 29 -1.77 1.38 -2.68
C LEU A 29 -0.77 1.75 -3.78
N ALA A 30 -0.10 0.76 -4.37
CA ALA A 30 0.77 0.92 -5.55
C ALA A 30 0.03 0.70 -6.89
N LYS A 31 -1.31 0.66 -6.90
CA LYS A 31 -2.10 0.31 -8.09
C LYS A 31 -1.89 1.24 -9.28
N TYR A 32 -1.72 2.54 -9.07
CA TYR A 32 -1.70 3.52 -10.17
C TYR A 32 -0.58 3.29 -11.20
N PRO A 33 0.70 3.08 -10.81
CA PRO A 33 1.73 2.67 -11.75
C PRO A 33 1.44 1.35 -12.47
N LEU A 34 0.85 0.37 -11.77
CA LEU A 34 0.49 -0.92 -12.38
C LEU A 34 -0.59 -0.74 -13.45
N LEU A 35 -1.57 0.12 -13.18
CA LEU A 35 -2.66 0.46 -14.09
C LEU A 35 -2.17 1.25 -15.31
N LEU A 36 -1.12 2.06 -15.19
CA LEU A 36 -0.48 2.69 -16.35
C LEU A 36 0.15 1.68 -17.31
N MET A 37 0.54 0.50 -16.82
CA MET A 37 1.14 -0.54 -17.67
C MET A 37 0.09 -1.38 -18.41
N VAL A 38 -1.17 -1.37 -17.95
CA VAL A 38 -2.27 -2.18 -18.52
C VAL A 38 -2.44 -2.02 -20.03
N PRO A 39 -2.48 -0.79 -20.59
CA PRO A 39 -2.71 -0.60 -22.04
C PRO A 39 -1.63 -1.25 -22.92
N TYR A 40 -0.46 -1.54 -22.35
CA TYR A 40 0.67 -2.17 -23.06
C TYR A 40 0.68 -3.69 -22.98
N ILE A 41 -0.29 -4.31 -22.28
CA ILE A 41 -0.39 -5.78 -22.18
C ILE A 41 -1.35 -6.27 -23.26
N PRO A 42 -0.85 -6.80 -24.40
CA PRO A 42 -1.74 -7.37 -25.41
C PRO A 42 -2.51 -8.53 -24.79
N ARG A 43 -3.85 -8.49 -24.86
CA ARG A 43 -4.85 -9.50 -24.44
C ARG A 43 -5.57 -9.28 -23.09
N VAL A 44 -5.34 -8.17 -22.39
CA VAL A 44 -6.13 -7.88 -21.17
C VAL A 44 -7.19 -6.84 -21.50
N ASP A 45 -8.41 -7.30 -21.79
CA ASP A 45 -9.57 -6.40 -21.89
C ASP A 45 -10.09 -6.12 -20.48
N ILE A 46 -9.78 -4.94 -19.95
CA ILE A 46 -10.27 -4.48 -18.65
C ILE A 46 -11.45 -3.51 -18.81
N GLY A 47 -11.98 -3.36 -20.02
CA GLY A 47 -13.18 -2.60 -20.36
C GLY A 47 -13.33 -1.28 -19.60
N HIS A 48 -14.36 -1.22 -18.74
CA HIS A 48 -14.73 -0.03 -17.97
C HIS A 48 -13.64 0.49 -17.00
N LEU A 49 -12.76 -0.37 -16.51
CA LEU A 49 -11.69 0.06 -15.60
C LEU A 49 -10.62 0.83 -16.36
N GLU A 50 -10.27 0.42 -17.58
CA GLU A 50 -9.27 1.13 -18.39
C GLU A 50 -9.74 2.55 -18.75
N THR A 51 -11.00 2.70 -19.15
CA THR A 51 -11.58 4.02 -19.42
C THR A 51 -11.68 4.87 -18.16
N PHE A 52 -12.05 4.26 -17.03
CA PHE A 52 -12.06 4.95 -15.75
C PHE A 52 -10.66 5.44 -15.40
N PHE A 53 -9.63 4.59 -15.44
CA PHE A 53 -8.29 4.97 -15.03
C PHE A 53 -7.60 5.95 -15.99
N SER A 54 -7.71 5.77 -17.30
CA SER A 54 -7.12 6.70 -18.27
C SER A 54 -7.65 8.13 -18.15
N GLN A 55 -8.92 8.30 -17.76
CA GLN A 55 -9.55 9.62 -17.59
C GLN A 55 -9.30 10.26 -16.22
N ASN A 56 -8.98 9.44 -15.21
CA ASN A 56 -9.02 9.85 -13.80
C ASN A 56 -7.65 9.75 -13.09
N ILE A 57 -6.63 9.16 -13.72
CA ILE A 57 -5.28 9.14 -13.16
C ILE A 57 -4.64 10.52 -13.31
N THR A 58 -4.45 11.20 -12.18
CA THR A 58 -3.65 12.43 -12.10
C THR A 58 -2.23 12.13 -11.62
N ILE A 59 -1.33 13.10 -11.80
CA ILE A 59 0.03 13.01 -11.25
C ILE A 59 0.03 12.80 -9.73
N TYR A 60 -0.97 13.34 -9.02
CA TYR A 60 -1.12 13.18 -7.58
C TYR A 60 -1.44 11.74 -7.18
N ASN A 61 -2.20 11.01 -7.99
CA ASN A 61 -2.46 9.57 -7.77
C ASN A 61 -1.18 8.73 -7.95
N LEU A 62 -0.27 9.15 -8.83
CA LEU A 62 1.03 8.49 -8.97
C LEU A 62 1.92 8.80 -7.76
N LEU A 63 1.90 10.05 -7.28
CA LEU A 63 2.65 10.44 -6.08
C LEU A 63 2.16 9.70 -4.83
N SER A 64 0.86 9.44 -4.70
CA SER A 64 0.31 8.67 -3.58
C SER A 64 0.86 7.24 -3.54
N SER A 65 1.25 6.67 -4.69
CA SER A 65 1.79 5.30 -4.77
C SER A 65 3.25 5.20 -4.35
N ILE A 66 4.02 6.29 -4.36
CA ILE A 66 5.47 6.28 -4.10
C ILE A 66 5.82 5.65 -2.74
N PRO A 67 5.19 6.04 -1.61
CA PRO A 67 5.51 5.45 -0.31
C PRO A 67 5.23 3.94 -0.27
N ALA A 68 4.15 3.49 -0.91
CA ALA A 68 3.78 2.08 -0.99
C ALA A 68 4.78 1.27 -1.84
N ILE A 69 5.22 1.82 -2.98
CA ILE A 69 6.22 1.18 -3.86
C ILE A 69 7.55 1.03 -3.12
N LEU A 70 8.01 2.08 -2.43
CA LEU A 70 9.25 2.01 -1.64
C LEU A 70 9.19 0.90 -0.60
N LEU A 71 8.05 0.77 0.08
CA LEU A 71 7.86 -0.32 1.05
C LEU A 71 7.80 -1.68 0.37
N LEU A 72 7.14 -1.80 -0.78
CA LEU A 72 7.04 -3.05 -1.55
C LEU A 72 8.42 -3.55 -2.01
N LEU A 73 9.31 -2.64 -2.42
CA LEU A 73 10.69 -2.97 -2.78
C LEU A 73 11.45 -3.54 -1.58
N VAL A 74 11.31 -2.93 -0.39
CA VAL A 74 11.95 -3.45 0.83
C VAL A 74 11.35 -4.78 1.27
N MET A 75 10.03 -4.97 1.11
CA MET A 75 9.35 -6.24 1.36
C MET A 75 9.88 -7.37 0.49
N THR A 76 10.03 -7.12 -0.82
CA THR A 76 10.42 -8.13 -1.82
C THR A 76 11.91 -8.44 -1.81
N ALA A 77 12.76 -7.48 -1.43
CA ALA A 77 14.21 -7.67 -1.29
C ALA A 77 14.62 -8.70 -0.22
N LYS A 78 13.64 -9.21 0.56
CA LYS A 78 13.79 -10.04 1.77
C LYS A 78 14.57 -9.28 2.84
N ARG A 79 13.97 -9.15 4.04
CA ARG A 79 14.61 -8.53 5.21
C ARG A 79 15.84 -9.35 5.61
N LYS A 80 17.00 -8.98 5.08
CA LYS A 80 18.29 -9.62 5.36
C LYS A 80 19.03 -8.82 6.44
N PRO A 81 19.80 -9.49 7.32
CA PRO A 81 20.67 -8.86 8.33
C PRO A 81 21.52 -7.70 7.76
N LYS A 82 22.15 -7.91 6.60
CA LYS A 82 23.03 -6.91 5.97
C LYS A 82 22.31 -5.85 5.13
N ALA A 83 21.01 -5.63 5.34
CA ALA A 83 20.30 -4.57 4.63
C ALA A 83 20.82 -3.19 5.08
N GLY A 84 21.12 -2.33 4.11
CA GLY A 84 21.63 -0.99 4.37
C GLY A 84 20.65 -0.10 5.14
N GLU A 85 21.17 0.95 5.78
CA GLU A 85 20.42 1.84 6.68
C GLU A 85 19.11 2.38 6.06
N ARG A 86 19.13 2.69 4.77
CA ARG A 86 17.93 3.17 4.05
C ARG A 86 16.79 2.15 4.05
N ALA A 87 17.08 0.87 3.84
CA ALA A 87 16.06 -0.17 3.85
C ALA A 87 15.48 -0.39 5.25
N ARG A 88 16.34 -0.32 6.29
CA ARG A 88 15.92 -0.36 7.69
C ARG A 88 14.99 0.81 8.03
N TRP A 89 15.38 2.02 7.62
CA TRP A 89 14.60 3.23 7.85
C TRP A 89 13.22 3.17 7.17
N ILE A 90 13.17 2.76 5.89
CA ILE A 90 11.92 2.60 5.14
C ILE A 90 11.01 1.58 5.84
N TRP A 91 11.56 0.47 6.33
CA TRP A 91 10.78 -0.53 7.04
C TRP A 91 10.21 -0.02 8.37
N GLN A 92 11.05 0.58 9.20
CA GLN A 92 10.64 1.13 10.49
C GLN A 92 9.55 2.20 10.34
N HIS A 93 9.60 2.97 9.25
CA HIS A 93 8.58 3.96 8.91
C HIS A 93 7.47 3.41 8.00
N GLY A 94 7.46 2.11 7.70
CA GLY A 94 6.56 1.50 6.72
C GLY A 94 5.08 1.76 7.02
N LYS A 95 4.67 1.68 8.30
CA LYS A 95 3.31 2.05 8.71
C LYS A 95 2.96 3.49 8.34
N ILE A 96 3.86 4.43 8.62
CA ILE A 96 3.66 5.85 8.35
C ILE A 96 3.65 6.09 6.84
N LEU A 97 4.54 5.45 6.09
CA LEU A 97 4.57 5.51 4.62
C LEU A 97 3.23 5.07 4.01
N LEU A 98 2.66 3.95 4.48
CA LEU A 98 1.35 3.49 4.01
C LEU A 98 0.22 4.44 4.41
N LEU A 99 0.24 4.98 5.63
CA LEU A 99 -0.76 5.96 6.07
C LEU A 99 -0.70 7.26 5.25
N VAL A 100 0.51 7.74 4.94
CA VAL A 100 0.72 8.92 4.08
C VAL A 100 0.24 8.63 2.66
N SER A 101 0.52 7.44 2.12
CA SER A 101 0.03 7.01 0.81
C SER A 101 -1.49 7.09 0.72
N VAL A 102 -2.19 6.48 1.69
CA VAL A 102 -3.66 6.51 1.76
C VAL A 102 -4.17 7.94 1.97
N ALA A 103 -3.52 8.74 2.82
CA ALA A 103 -3.94 10.12 3.08
C ALA A 103 -3.85 10.99 1.82
N ILE A 104 -2.80 10.84 1.01
CA ILE A 104 -2.66 11.56 -0.26
C ILE A 104 -3.76 11.10 -1.23
N GLU A 105 -4.03 9.80 -1.30
CA GLU A 105 -5.08 9.25 -2.16
C GLU A 105 -6.47 9.78 -1.80
N ILE A 106 -6.88 9.66 -0.52
CA ILE A 106 -8.16 10.19 -0.02
C ILE A 106 -8.26 11.70 -0.29
N SER A 107 -7.18 12.45 -0.03
CA SER A 107 -7.15 13.90 -0.27
C SER A 107 -7.35 14.23 -1.74
N THR A 108 -6.71 13.47 -2.64
CA THR A 108 -6.84 13.67 -4.09
C THR A 108 -8.28 13.40 -4.54
N ILE A 109 -8.88 12.29 -4.09
CA ILE A 109 -10.28 11.95 -4.39
C ILE A 109 -11.22 13.06 -3.90
N LEU A 110 -11.06 13.52 -2.65
CA LEU A 110 -11.89 14.57 -2.06
C LEU A 110 -11.78 15.89 -2.83
N ILE A 111 -10.56 16.32 -3.15
CA ILE A 111 -10.33 17.55 -3.93
C ILE A 111 -10.95 17.43 -5.32
N SER A 112 -10.80 16.28 -5.98
CA SER A 112 -11.37 16.04 -7.31
C SER A 112 -12.90 16.04 -7.31
N ILE A 113 -13.54 15.57 -6.24
CA ILE A 113 -15.00 15.67 -6.05
C ILE A 113 -15.40 17.14 -5.84
N LEU A 114 -14.70 17.87 -4.97
CA LEU A 114 -15.00 19.27 -4.65
C LEU A 114 -14.91 20.21 -5.86
N ILE A 115 -13.95 19.96 -6.75
CA ILE A 115 -13.76 20.75 -7.99
C ILE A 115 -14.71 20.28 -9.11
N GLY A 116 -15.42 19.17 -8.91
CA GLY A 116 -16.38 18.63 -9.89
C GLY A 116 -15.72 17.87 -11.06
N PHE A 117 -14.43 17.55 -10.96
CA PHE A 117 -13.74 16.71 -11.94
C PHE A 117 -14.18 15.25 -11.87
N PHE A 118 -14.53 14.77 -10.67
CA PHE A 118 -15.01 13.40 -10.46
C PHE A 118 -16.48 13.37 -10.13
N LYS A 119 -17.21 12.47 -10.79
CA LYS A 119 -18.55 12.07 -10.35
C LYS A 119 -18.43 10.92 -9.37
N LEU A 120 -19.17 11.01 -8.27
CA LEU A 120 -19.35 9.88 -7.37
C LEU A 120 -20.06 8.76 -8.15
N ASN A 121 -19.32 7.68 -8.41
CA ASN A 121 -19.84 6.44 -8.96
C ASN A 121 -19.57 5.29 -7.97
N GLU A 122 -20.15 4.13 -8.25
CA GLU A 122 -20.00 2.95 -7.39
C GLU A 122 -18.54 2.53 -7.21
N VAL A 123 -17.72 2.69 -8.25
CA VAL A 123 -16.29 2.33 -8.24
C VAL A 123 -15.49 3.22 -7.28
N VAL A 124 -15.70 4.54 -7.32
CA VAL A 124 -15.06 5.50 -6.42
C VAL A 124 -15.45 5.23 -4.97
N LEU A 125 -16.73 4.91 -4.71
CA LEU A 125 -17.20 4.57 -3.36
C LEU A 125 -16.52 3.31 -2.81
N ILE A 126 -16.30 2.30 -3.66
CA ILE A 126 -15.56 1.09 -3.28
C ILE A 126 -14.11 1.45 -2.91
N PHE A 127 -13.42 2.29 -3.68
CA PHE A 127 -12.06 2.70 -3.34
C PHE A 127 -11.98 3.48 -2.03
N ILE A 128 -12.87 4.45 -1.83
CA ILE A 128 -12.95 5.20 -0.57
C ILE A 128 -13.19 4.25 0.61
N TYR A 129 -14.11 3.28 0.46
CA TYR A 129 -14.37 2.29 1.50
C TYR A 129 -13.13 1.44 1.81
N LEU A 130 -12.44 0.94 0.78
CA LEU A 130 -11.20 0.17 0.95
C LEU A 130 -10.12 1.00 1.65
N ASP A 131 -9.95 2.27 1.29
CA ASP A 131 -8.98 3.17 1.92
C ASP A 131 -9.27 3.35 3.41
N PHE A 132 -10.55 3.56 3.78
CA PHE A 132 -10.96 3.63 5.18
C PHE A 132 -10.67 2.33 5.94
N VAL A 133 -10.97 1.18 5.34
CA VAL A 133 -10.67 -0.14 5.93
C VAL A 133 -9.17 -0.30 6.13
N ILE A 134 -8.35 0.14 5.18
CA ILE A 134 -6.89 0.08 5.28
C ILE A 134 -6.38 0.97 6.41
N VAL A 135 -6.83 2.22 6.50
CA VAL A 135 -6.46 3.13 7.60
C VAL A 135 -6.80 2.51 8.95
N PHE A 136 -8.03 2.00 9.08
CA PHE A 136 -8.47 1.36 10.31
C PHE A 136 -7.62 0.13 10.66
N PHE A 137 -7.32 -0.72 9.68
CA PHE A 137 -6.46 -1.89 9.85
C PHE A 137 -5.04 -1.50 10.30
N LEU A 138 -4.42 -0.52 9.65
CA LEU A 138 -3.06 -0.06 9.96
C LEU A 138 -2.96 0.58 11.35
N LEU A 139 -4.00 1.30 11.79
CA LEU A 139 -4.02 1.95 13.10
C LEU A 139 -4.34 0.98 14.24
N LYS A 140 -5.28 0.05 14.04
CA LYS A 140 -5.77 -0.84 15.10
C LYS A 140 -4.92 -2.10 15.28
N SER A 141 -4.25 -2.55 14.23
CA SER A 141 -3.50 -3.81 14.26
C SER A 141 -2.17 -3.68 14.99
N ARG A 142 -2.12 -4.21 16.23
CA ARG A 142 -0.87 -4.31 17.01
C ARG A 142 0.19 -5.15 16.33
N TYR A 143 -0.22 -6.21 15.63
CA TYR A 143 0.69 -7.07 14.85
C TYR A 143 1.48 -6.25 13.83
N ILE A 144 0.83 -5.32 13.14
CA ILE A 144 1.48 -4.47 12.13
C ILE A 144 2.49 -3.51 12.78
N VAL A 145 2.15 -2.97 13.96
CA VAL A 145 3.08 -2.15 14.75
C VAL A 145 4.31 -2.95 15.13
N ASP A 146 4.13 -4.15 15.68
CA ASP A 146 5.24 -5.03 16.08
C ASP A 146 6.08 -5.47 14.87
N LEU A 147 5.43 -5.77 13.74
CA LEU A 147 6.08 -6.16 12.49
C LEU A 147 7.02 -5.07 11.96
N PHE A 148 6.57 -3.81 11.91
CA PHE A 148 7.40 -2.70 11.43
C PHE A 148 8.51 -2.32 12.42
N ASN A 149 8.31 -2.58 13.71
CA ASN A 149 9.37 -2.45 14.71
C ASN A 149 10.37 -3.61 14.67
N SER A 150 10.03 -4.72 14.02
CA SER A 150 10.89 -5.89 13.88
C SER A 150 11.72 -5.83 12.59
N PHE A 151 13.03 -5.63 12.72
CA PHE A 151 14.00 -5.72 11.63
C PHE A 151 15.20 -6.57 12.08
N PRO A 152 15.75 -7.46 11.24
CA PRO A 152 16.89 -8.27 11.65
C PRO A 152 18.16 -7.42 11.78
N ASP A 153 18.89 -7.63 12.88
CA ASP A 153 20.19 -6.97 13.14
C ASP A 153 21.28 -7.40 12.17
#